data_AF-A0A3L7T744-F1
#
_entry.id   AF-A0A3L7T744-F1
#
_cell.length_a   1.000
_cell.length_b   1.000
_cell.length_c   1.000
_cell.angle_alpha   90.00
_cell.angle_beta   90.00
_cell.angle_gamma   90.00
#
_symmetry.space_group_name_H-M   'P 1'
#
loop_
_entity.id
_entity.type
_entity.pdbx_description
1 polymer ?
#
loop_
_entity_poly.entity_id
_entity_poly.type
_entity_poly.pdbx_seq_one_letter_code
_entity_poly.pdbx_strand_id
1 'polypeptide(L)'
;MSAYAAIQRKLDDLGRARWLRVTLATVASLIILVTGTIIYREAAWLQHFASAVPQLLQEANLTAKDAVSLELTQQGTVTFDGRTIGDAAIAARMTRAFEESGRIERVAEVATVLLAYARPGWMPVPFAEAPSLALIASALALLIVHFACFSGLALPLLYTTLLCALLFGIPASLGRSSLGLSLAAVPLFLFAFSLVIRAALVLLDRPNPCCAVAAGVVREAMRLRIAVAFAAIAIVVIPLLPQWIDPTTPLRYQVQTFLSRSLDTMYLVCAFLTVFLGCATVAFEIRDRTAWLTLTKPVSRFSWMLGKWLGLVTLNVCVILVATIAMYSFLLQVRSRPAQDMFDAMAVRDEVLVARVGSLPLYEPIDTKSL
;
A
#
# COMPACT_ATOMS: atom_id res chain seq x y z
N MET A 1 -5.20 -39.36 20.80
CA MET A 1 -5.27 -38.06 20.08
C MET A 1 -4.26 -37.11 20.73
N SER A 2 -3.29 -36.57 19.97
CA SER A 2 -2.32 -35.60 20.50
C SER A 2 -3.03 -34.34 21.01
N ALA A 3 -2.58 -33.78 22.14
CA ALA A 3 -3.10 -32.54 22.72
C ALA A 3 -3.15 -31.39 21.71
N TYR A 4 -2.17 -31.33 20.80
CA TYR A 4 -2.12 -30.37 19.70
C TYR A 4 -3.35 -30.47 18.77
N ALA A 5 -3.75 -31.67 18.38
CA ALA A 5 -4.88 -31.90 17.49
C ALA A 5 -6.24 -31.63 18.16
N ALA A 6 -6.31 -31.65 19.49
CA ALA A 6 -7.48 -31.25 20.25
C ALA A 6 -7.61 -29.72 20.32
N ILE A 7 -6.49 -29.01 20.54
CA ILE A 7 -6.42 -27.55 20.53
C ILE A 7 -6.79 -27.01 19.14
N GLN A 8 -6.22 -27.58 18.07
CA GLN A 8 -6.49 -27.14 16.71
C GLN A 8 -7.97 -27.28 16.34
N ARG A 9 -8.63 -28.37 16.73
CA ARG A 9 -10.08 -28.54 16.52
C ARG A 9 -10.91 -27.51 17.28
N LYS A 10 -10.59 -27.26 18.55
CA LYS A 10 -11.28 -26.23 19.34
C LYS A 10 -11.13 -24.84 18.72
N LEU A 11 -9.95 -24.51 18.20
CA LEU A 11 -9.73 -23.27 17.47
C LEU A 11 -10.57 -23.22 16.19
N ASP A 12 -10.58 -24.28 15.39
CA ASP A 12 -11.39 -24.33 14.17
C ASP A 12 -12.90 -24.19 14.45
N ASP A 13 -13.39 -24.81 15.52
CA ASP A 13 -14.78 -24.67 15.98
C ASP A 13 -15.09 -23.23 16.42
N LEU A 14 -14.16 -22.60 17.15
CA LEU A 14 -14.28 -21.21 17.57
C LEU A 14 -14.33 -20.25 16.37
N GLY A 15 -13.51 -20.49 15.35
CA GLY A 15 -13.50 -19.70 14.12
C GLY A 15 -14.77 -19.84 13.28
N ARG A 16 -15.47 -20.97 13.39
CA ARG A 16 -16.79 -21.18 12.75
C ARG A 16 -17.94 -20.58 13.55
N ALA A 17 -17.75 -20.26 14.82
CA ALA A 17 -18.79 -19.71 15.66
C ALA A 17 -19.35 -18.40 15.08
N ARG A 18 -20.67 -18.30 14.96
CA ARG A 18 -21.33 -17.10 14.38
C ARG A 18 -21.10 -15.86 15.26
N TRP A 19 -21.15 -16.04 16.59
CA TRP A 19 -20.97 -14.93 17.53
C TRP A 19 -19.59 -14.28 17.37
N LEU A 20 -18.51 -15.07 17.28
CA LEU A 20 -17.15 -14.53 17.14
C LEU A 20 -16.97 -13.75 15.84
N ARG A 21 -17.53 -14.25 14.73
CA ARG A 21 -17.46 -13.56 13.43
C ARG A 21 -18.20 -12.23 13.46
N VAL A 22 -19.38 -12.19 14.07
CA VAL A 22 -20.18 -10.97 14.20
C VAL A 22 -19.50 -9.98 15.14
N THR A 23 -19.03 -10.40 16.31
CA THR A 23 -18.36 -9.51 17.27
C THR A 23 -17.06 -8.93 16.70
N LEU A 24 -16.25 -9.74 16.02
CA LEU A 24 -15.02 -9.26 15.39
C LEU A 24 -15.34 -8.26 14.28
N ALA A 25 -16.33 -8.55 13.43
CA ALA A 25 -16.74 -7.65 12.36
C ALA A 25 -17.29 -6.33 12.90
N THR A 26 -18.12 -6.34 13.96
CA THR A 26 -18.69 -5.11 14.53
C THR A 26 -17.62 -4.26 15.21
N VAL A 27 -16.75 -4.87 16.02
CA VAL A 27 -15.67 -4.15 16.71
C VAL A 27 -14.70 -3.54 15.69
N ALA A 28 -14.26 -4.33 14.70
CA ALA A 28 -13.37 -3.83 13.66
C ALA A 28 -14.04 -2.72 12.82
N SER A 29 -15.34 -2.84 12.52
CA SER A 29 -16.07 -1.79 11.79
C SER A 29 -16.14 -0.49 12.56
N LEU A 30 -16.41 -0.56 13.87
CA LEU A 30 -16.41 0.62 14.73
C LEU A 30 -15.03 1.31 14.73
N ILE A 31 -13.96 0.54 14.88
CA ILE A 31 -12.59 1.06 14.85
C ILE A 31 -12.30 1.74 13.50
N ILE A 32 -12.63 1.09 12.37
CA ILE A 32 -12.37 1.62 11.03
C ILE A 32 -13.18 2.90 10.76
N LEU A 33 -14.43 2.96 11.19
CA LEU A 33 -15.29 4.14 11.02
C LEU A 33 -14.78 5.32 11.87
N VAL A 34 -14.44 5.07 13.14
CA VAL A 34 -13.93 6.11 14.05
C VAL A 34 -12.61 6.65 13.51
N THR A 35 -11.64 5.78 13.21
CA THR A 35 -10.34 6.19 12.67
C THR A 35 -10.47 6.89 11.32
N GLY A 36 -11.28 6.35 10.41
CA GLY A 36 -11.57 6.97 9.12
C GLY A 36 -12.15 8.37 9.22
N THR A 37 -13.09 8.57 10.14
CA THR A 37 -13.71 9.89 10.39
C THR A 37 -12.71 10.88 10.95
N ILE A 38 -11.84 10.45 11.88
CA ILE A 38 -10.77 11.30 12.42
C ILE A 38 -9.80 11.74 11.31
N ILE A 39 -9.33 10.79 10.49
CA ILE A 39 -8.42 11.09 9.38
C ILE A 39 -9.09 12.03 8.38
N TYR A 40 -10.33 11.74 7.97
CA TYR A 40 -11.08 12.58 7.05
C TYR A 40 -11.24 14.01 7.57
N ARG A 41 -11.58 14.17 8.87
CA ARG A 41 -11.78 15.49 9.46
C ARG A 41 -10.50 16.33 9.44
N GLU A 42 -9.37 15.75 9.85
CA GLU A 42 -8.10 16.49 9.83
C GLU A 42 -7.61 16.76 8.40
N ALA A 43 -7.80 15.81 7.48
CA ALA A 43 -7.46 15.99 6.07
C ALA A 43 -8.33 17.06 5.39
N ALA A 44 -9.64 17.08 5.67
CA ALA A 44 -10.56 18.08 5.12
C ALA A 44 -10.23 19.48 5.64
N TRP A 45 -9.87 19.59 6.93
CA TRP A 45 -9.40 20.85 7.49
C TRP A 45 -8.08 21.31 6.85
N LEU A 46 -7.12 20.41 6.63
CA LEU A 46 -5.87 20.73 5.94
C LEU A 46 -6.10 21.17 4.49
N GLN A 47 -7.02 20.53 3.77
CA GLN A 47 -7.38 20.95 2.42
C GLN A 47 -8.03 22.34 2.41
N HIS A 48 -8.90 22.63 3.39
CA HIS A 48 -9.49 23.95 3.55
C HIS A 48 -8.40 25.01 3.82
N PHE A 49 -7.50 24.73 4.76
CA PHE A 49 -6.34 25.58 5.05
C PHE A 49 -5.47 25.77 3.80
N ALA A 50 -5.17 24.71 3.04
CA ALA A 50 -4.38 24.79 1.80
C ALA A 50 -5.02 25.69 0.73
N SER A 51 -6.36 25.76 0.69
CA SER A 51 -7.07 26.64 -0.24
C SER A 51 -7.11 28.11 0.20
N ALA A 52 -7.13 28.37 1.52
CA ALA A 52 -7.23 29.72 2.08
C ALA A 52 -5.87 30.41 2.25
N VAL A 53 -4.82 29.65 2.58
CA VAL A 53 -3.47 30.19 2.87
C VAL A 53 -2.91 31.06 1.76
N PRO A 54 -2.97 30.70 0.46
CA PRO A 54 -2.45 31.56 -0.60
C PRO A 54 -3.11 32.93 -0.64
N GLN A 55 -4.42 33.02 -0.38
CA GLN A 55 -5.15 34.29 -0.33
C GLN A 55 -4.73 35.12 0.89
N LEU A 56 -4.63 34.48 2.06
CA LEU A 56 -4.16 35.14 3.30
C LEU A 56 -2.74 35.70 3.16
N LEU A 57 -1.87 34.97 2.45
CA LEU A 57 -0.49 35.40 2.20
C LEU A 57 -0.39 36.50 1.13
N GLN A 58 -1.31 36.56 0.16
CA GLN A 58 -1.38 37.64 -0.83
C GLN A 58 -1.84 38.96 -0.19
N GLU A 59 -2.73 38.89 0.80
CA GLU A 59 -3.21 40.04 1.54
C GLU A 59 -2.21 40.55 2.58
N ALA A 60 -1.22 39.73 2.97
CA ALA A 60 -0.23 40.11 3.97
C ALA A 60 0.77 41.16 3.44
N ASN A 61 0.76 42.36 4.03
CA ASN A 61 1.73 43.41 3.73
C ASN A 61 2.44 43.93 4.99
N LEU A 62 3.75 43.75 5.04
CA LEU A 62 4.60 44.23 6.14
C LEU A 62 4.65 45.75 6.26
N THR A 63 4.59 46.48 5.13
CA THR A 63 4.62 47.95 5.16
C THR A 63 3.32 48.53 5.74
N ALA A 64 2.20 47.83 5.54
CA ALA A 64 0.90 48.18 6.11
C ALA A 64 0.73 47.69 7.58
N LYS A 65 1.65 46.84 8.07
CA LYS A 65 1.60 46.19 9.39
C LYS A 65 0.33 45.36 9.60
N ASP A 66 -0.10 44.64 8.57
CA ASP A 66 -1.27 43.76 8.66
C ASP A 66 -1.07 42.68 9.74
N ALA A 67 -2.15 42.29 10.42
CA ALA A 67 -2.09 41.33 11.52
C ALA A 67 -1.38 40.01 11.12
N VAL A 68 -1.67 39.49 9.93
CA VAL A 68 -1.05 38.27 9.38
C VAL A 68 0.45 38.46 9.16
N SER A 69 0.88 39.64 8.69
CA SER A 69 2.29 39.94 8.45
C SER A 69 3.09 40.05 9.76
N LEU A 70 2.46 40.59 10.82
CA LEU A 70 3.04 40.70 12.15
C LEU A 70 3.12 39.33 12.84
N GLU A 71 2.07 38.51 12.76
CA GLU A 71 2.10 37.14 13.28
C GLU A 71 3.19 36.29 12.59
N LEU A 72 3.28 36.36 11.26
CA LEU A 72 4.27 35.61 10.50
C LEU A 72 5.72 36.02 10.81
N THR A 73 5.98 37.32 10.99
CA THR A 73 7.35 37.81 11.19
C THR A 73 7.79 37.83 12.65
N GLN A 74 6.87 38.09 13.59
CA GLN A 74 7.20 38.16 15.02
C GLN A 74 7.08 36.81 15.71
N GLN A 75 6.05 36.04 15.37
CA GLN A 75 5.73 34.78 16.04
C GLN A 75 6.05 33.55 15.18
N GLY A 76 6.18 33.73 13.85
CA GLY A 76 6.36 32.60 12.94
C GLY A 76 5.11 31.73 12.81
N THR A 77 3.96 32.28 13.20
CA THR A 77 2.68 31.59 13.25
C THR A 77 1.66 32.27 12.35
N VAL A 78 0.64 31.51 11.95
CA VAL A 78 -0.57 32.01 11.31
C VAL A 78 -1.76 31.46 12.09
N THR A 79 -2.64 32.35 12.54
CA THR A 79 -3.93 31.96 13.11
C THR A 79 -4.96 31.75 12.00
N PHE A 80 -5.54 30.56 11.93
CA PHE A 80 -6.61 30.23 10.99
C PHE A 80 -7.66 29.35 11.67
N ASP A 81 -8.94 29.72 11.58
CA ASP A 81 -10.06 29.02 12.25
C ASP A 81 -9.81 28.75 13.75
N GLY A 82 -9.18 29.69 14.45
CA GLY A 82 -8.86 29.57 15.88
C GLY A 82 -7.73 28.57 16.20
N ARG A 83 -7.02 28.04 15.19
CA ARG A 83 -5.81 27.22 15.36
C ARG A 83 -4.57 28.04 14.98
N THR A 84 -3.58 28.09 15.87
CA THR A 84 -2.27 28.70 15.63
C THR A 84 -1.35 27.67 14.97
N ILE A 85 -0.86 27.96 13.77
CA ILE A 85 -0.02 27.06 12.98
C ILE A 85 1.35 27.70 12.78
N GLY A 86 2.41 26.95 13.07
CA GLY A 86 3.79 27.44 12.96
C GLY A 86 4.50 27.42 14.30
N ASP A 87 5.75 27.88 14.28
CA ASP A 87 6.63 27.90 15.44
C ASP A 87 7.60 29.08 15.29
N ALA A 88 8.13 29.56 16.41
CA ALA A 88 9.11 30.65 16.45
C ALA A 88 10.35 30.35 15.59
N ALA A 89 10.69 29.06 15.40
CA ALA A 89 11.77 28.61 14.53
C ALA A 89 11.59 29.02 13.06
N ILE A 90 10.36 29.28 12.61
CA ILE A 90 10.05 29.64 11.21
C ILE A 90 10.03 31.15 11.01
N ALA A 91 9.89 31.96 12.07
CA ALA A 91 9.77 33.41 12.00
C ALA A 91 10.91 34.04 11.17
N ALA A 92 12.16 33.64 11.43
CA ALA A 92 13.33 34.11 10.69
C ALA A 92 13.29 33.76 9.19
N ARG A 93 12.67 32.63 8.83
CA ARG A 93 12.49 32.19 7.44
C ARG A 93 11.33 32.92 6.76
N MET A 94 10.27 33.24 7.51
CA MET A 94 9.13 34.02 7.03
C MET A 94 9.50 35.49 6.78
N THR A 95 10.33 36.10 7.63
CA THR A 95 10.81 37.47 7.41
C THR A 95 11.59 37.61 6.10
N ARG A 96 12.35 36.56 5.69
CA ARG A 96 13.07 36.55 4.41
C ARG A 96 12.17 36.34 3.19
N ALA A 97 10.92 35.92 3.40
CA ALA A 97 9.98 35.69 2.31
C ALA A 97 9.26 36.96 1.85
N PHE A 98 9.34 38.03 2.64
CA PHE A 98 8.84 39.35 2.24
C PHE A 98 9.93 40.12 1.51
N GLU A 99 9.60 40.69 0.37
CA GLU A 99 10.52 41.52 -0.41
C GLU A 99 10.55 42.97 0.06
N GLU A 100 11.38 43.81 -0.57
CA GLU A 100 11.48 45.24 -0.27
C GLU A 100 10.13 45.98 -0.43
N SER A 101 9.24 45.44 -1.26
CA SER A 101 7.86 45.92 -1.43
C SER A 101 6.95 45.67 -0.23
N GLY A 102 7.39 44.86 0.74
CA GLY A 102 6.62 44.45 1.91
C GLY A 102 5.60 43.33 1.64
N ARG A 103 5.53 42.81 0.41
CA ARG A 103 4.64 41.71 0.01
C ARG A 103 5.42 40.41 -0.23
N ILE A 104 4.70 39.30 -0.23
CA ILE A 104 5.23 37.98 -0.57
C ILE A 104 4.98 37.72 -2.05
N GLU A 105 6.02 37.68 -2.89
CA GLU A 105 5.87 37.30 -4.30
C GLU A 105 5.79 35.78 -4.49
N ARG A 106 6.61 35.02 -3.73
CA ARG A 106 6.69 33.55 -3.78
C ARG A 106 5.67 32.89 -2.84
N VAL A 107 4.40 33.28 -2.98
CA VAL A 107 3.30 32.82 -2.11
C VAL A 107 3.20 31.30 -2.04
N ALA A 108 3.39 30.61 -3.16
CA ALA A 108 3.30 29.15 -3.23
C ALA A 108 4.35 28.46 -2.35
N GLU A 109 5.58 28.98 -2.27
CA GLU A 109 6.63 28.38 -1.45
C GLU A 109 6.37 28.57 0.03
N VAL A 110 5.96 29.77 0.43
CA VAL A 110 5.58 30.06 1.82
C VAL A 110 4.40 29.19 2.25
N ALA A 111 3.39 29.05 1.40
CA ALA A 111 2.24 28.19 1.64
C ALA A 111 2.65 26.72 1.84
N THR A 112 3.56 26.19 1.02
CA THR A 112 4.03 24.79 1.18
C THR A 112 4.78 24.56 2.50
N VAL A 113 5.56 25.55 2.98
CA VAL A 113 6.23 25.48 4.27
C VAL A 113 5.21 25.47 5.41
N LEU A 114 4.22 26.37 5.40
CA LEU A 114 3.17 26.41 6.42
C LEU A 114 2.33 25.13 6.43
N LEU A 115 2.00 24.59 5.25
CA LEU A 115 1.28 23.32 5.12
C LEU A 115 2.05 22.13 5.67
N ALA A 116 3.38 22.12 5.50
CA ALA A 116 4.23 21.07 6.07
C ALA A 116 4.19 21.07 7.61
N TYR A 117 4.09 22.24 8.24
CA TYR A 117 3.94 22.37 9.70
C TYR A 117 2.52 22.09 10.18
N ALA A 118 1.50 22.42 9.39
CA ALA A 118 0.10 22.14 9.73
C ALA A 118 -0.21 20.64 9.77
N ARG A 119 0.49 19.83 8.96
CA ARG A 119 0.23 18.40 8.83
C ARG A 119 0.69 17.62 10.09
N PRO A 120 -0.20 16.88 10.77
CA PRO A 120 0.20 16.02 11.87
C PRO A 120 1.22 14.94 11.43
N GLY A 121 2.22 14.66 12.28
CA GLY A 121 3.28 13.70 11.95
C GLY A 121 2.81 12.24 11.77
N TRP A 122 1.66 11.89 12.33
CA TRP A 122 1.05 10.57 12.17
C TRP A 122 0.28 10.41 10.86
N MET A 123 -0.04 11.51 10.15
CA MET A 123 -0.90 11.46 8.98
C MET A 123 -0.09 11.20 7.70
N PRO A 124 -0.37 10.12 6.96
CA PRO A 124 0.24 9.87 5.65
C PRO A 124 -0.01 11.00 4.66
N VAL A 125 1.01 11.32 3.85
CA VAL A 125 0.95 12.38 2.82
C VAL A 125 -0.23 12.21 1.86
N PRO A 126 -0.57 11.01 1.34
CA PRO A 126 -1.69 10.87 0.42
C PRO A 126 -3.03 11.29 1.02
N PHE A 127 -3.25 11.04 2.32
CA PHE A 127 -4.47 11.47 3.00
C PHE A 127 -4.50 12.98 3.23
N ALA A 128 -3.33 13.63 3.36
CA ALA A 128 -3.24 15.08 3.46
C ALA A 128 -3.64 15.79 2.16
N GLU A 129 -3.25 15.22 1.02
CA GLU A 129 -3.49 15.82 -0.30
C GLU A 129 -4.94 15.62 -0.77
N ALA A 130 -5.57 14.49 -0.42
CA ALA A 130 -6.92 14.17 -0.83
C ALA A 130 -7.73 13.52 0.33
N PRO A 131 -8.64 14.25 0.99
CA PRO A 131 -9.41 13.70 2.11
C PRO A 131 -10.37 12.58 1.68
N SER A 132 -10.83 12.58 0.43
CA SER A 132 -11.67 11.50 -0.12
C SER A 132 -10.97 10.14 -0.09
N LEU A 133 -9.63 10.09 -0.16
CA LEU A 133 -8.86 8.85 -0.04
C LEU A 133 -9.03 8.20 1.33
N ALA A 134 -9.22 8.97 2.39
CA ALA A 134 -9.47 8.43 3.73
C ALA A 134 -10.80 7.65 3.76
N LEU A 135 -11.86 8.21 3.15
CA LEU A 135 -13.17 7.55 3.05
C LEU A 135 -13.11 6.29 2.19
N ILE A 136 -12.42 6.36 1.04
CA ILE A 136 -12.24 5.22 0.14
C ILE A 136 -11.46 4.10 0.86
N ALA A 137 -10.37 4.44 1.56
CA ALA A 137 -9.58 3.48 2.32
C ALA A 137 -10.40 2.84 3.45
N SER A 138 -11.21 3.60 4.18
CA SER A 138 -12.10 3.08 5.21
C SER A 138 -13.19 2.17 4.63
N ALA A 139 -13.82 2.54 3.51
CA ALA A 139 -14.81 1.70 2.84
C ALA A 139 -14.20 0.37 2.35
N LEU A 140 -12.99 0.43 1.77
CA LEU A 140 -12.25 -0.75 1.35
C LEU A 140 -11.87 -1.64 2.54
N ALA A 141 -11.39 -1.05 3.64
CA ALA A 141 -11.05 -1.78 4.85
C ALA A 141 -12.29 -2.47 5.47
N LEU A 142 -13.44 -1.82 5.49
CA LEU A 142 -14.71 -2.42 5.91
C LEU A 142 -15.07 -3.62 5.04
N LEU A 143 -14.98 -3.48 3.71
CA LEU A 143 -15.24 -4.58 2.77
C LEU A 143 -14.30 -5.76 3.01
N ILE A 144 -13.01 -5.49 3.20
CA ILE A 144 -11.98 -6.49 3.50
C ILE A 144 -12.28 -7.24 4.80
N VAL A 145 -12.59 -6.52 5.89
CA VAL A 145 -12.88 -7.11 7.19
C VAL A 145 -14.14 -7.96 7.17
N HIS A 146 -15.21 -7.46 6.54
CA HIS A 146 -16.44 -8.24 6.40
C HIS A 146 -16.20 -9.49 5.58
N PHE A 147 -15.55 -9.36 4.42
CA PHE A 147 -15.20 -10.50 3.59
C PHE A 147 -14.40 -11.54 4.39
N ALA A 148 -13.35 -11.12 5.11
CA ALA A 148 -12.53 -12.01 5.92
C ALA A 148 -13.34 -12.71 7.04
N CYS A 149 -14.19 -11.98 7.76
CA CYS A 149 -14.99 -12.54 8.84
C CYS A 149 -15.98 -13.59 8.32
N PHE A 150 -16.62 -13.35 7.17
CA PHE A 150 -17.62 -14.25 6.61
C PHE A 150 -17.04 -15.34 5.68
N SER A 151 -15.82 -15.18 5.18
CA SER A 151 -15.15 -16.17 4.33
C SER A 151 -14.41 -17.27 5.11
N GLY A 152 -14.47 -17.27 6.44
CA GLY A 152 -13.76 -18.23 7.30
C GLY A 152 -12.33 -17.83 7.67
N LEU A 153 -11.97 -16.55 7.47
CA LEU A 153 -10.66 -15.98 7.82
C LEU A 153 -10.70 -15.13 9.11
N ALA A 154 -11.75 -15.26 9.92
CA ALA A 154 -11.92 -14.47 11.15
C ALA A 154 -10.80 -14.71 12.19
N LEU A 155 -10.43 -15.97 12.43
CA LEU A 155 -9.31 -16.28 13.33
C LEU A 155 -7.96 -15.83 12.76
N PRO A 156 -7.63 -16.11 11.48
CA PRO A 156 -6.45 -15.52 10.85
C PRO A 156 -6.39 -13.99 10.99
N LEU A 157 -7.51 -13.28 10.82
CA LEU A 157 -7.57 -11.83 11.00
C LEU A 157 -7.16 -11.44 12.43
N LEU A 158 -7.71 -12.10 13.45
CA LEU A 158 -7.38 -11.84 14.85
C LEU A 158 -5.92 -12.17 15.19
N TYR A 159 -5.38 -13.28 14.68
CA TYR A 159 -3.97 -13.62 14.90
C TYR A 159 -3.04 -12.61 14.22
N THR A 160 -3.38 -12.20 12.99
CA THR A 160 -2.60 -11.21 12.26
C THR A 160 -2.62 -9.86 12.97
N THR A 161 -3.76 -9.38 13.48
CA THR A 161 -3.80 -8.09 14.21
C THR A 161 -2.95 -8.12 15.48
N LEU A 162 -3.04 -9.20 16.27
CA LEU A 162 -2.21 -9.37 17.46
C LEU A 162 -0.72 -9.49 17.13
N LEU A 163 -0.38 -10.25 16.10
CA LEU A 163 1.01 -10.45 15.69
C LEU A 163 1.62 -9.18 15.09
N CYS A 164 0.87 -8.41 14.29
CA CYS A 164 1.28 -7.10 13.82
C CYS A 164 1.56 -6.15 14.99
N ALA A 165 0.67 -6.10 15.99
CA ALA A 165 0.85 -5.25 17.17
C ALA A 165 2.11 -5.63 17.95
N LEU A 166 2.38 -6.93 18.12
CA LEU A 166 3.57 -7.43 18.81
C LEU A 166 4.85 -7.15 18.03
N LEU A 167 4.88 -7.46 16.73
CA LEU A 167 6.05 -7.28 15.88
C LEU A 167 6.38 -5.81 15.60
N PHE A 168 5.38 -4.93 15.65
CA PHE A 168 5.60 -3.48 15.62
C PHE A 168 6.04 -2.95 16.98
N GLY A 169 5.37 -3.36 18.07
CA GLY A 169 5.56 -2.83 19.42
C GLY A 169 6.96 -3.07 19.99
N ILE A 170 7.51 -4.28 19.82
CA ILE A 170 8.81 -4.64 20.39
C ILE A 170 9.94 -3.76 19.79
N PRO A 171 10.15 -3.69 18.46
CA PRO A 171 11.20 -2.85 17.88
C PRO A 171 10.92 -1.35 18.06
N ALA A 172 9.65 -0.93 18.06
CA ALA A 172 9.28 0.47 18.30
C ALA A 172 9.69 0.93 19.72
N SER A 173 9.53 0.08 20.74
CA SER A 173 10.00 0.39 22.10
C SER A 173 11.53 0.52 22.22
N LEU A 174 12.28 -0.02 21.25
CA LEU A 174 13.74 0.07 21.16
C LEU A 174 14.22 1.22 20.25
N GLY A 175 13.32 2.11 19.83
CA GLY A 175 13.63 3.22 18.92
C GLY A 175 13.84 2.81 17.46
N ARG A 176 13.53 1.56 17.08
CA ARG A 176 13.69 1.02 15.72
C ARG A 176 12.33 0.84 15.03
N SER A 177 11.56 1.93 14.92
CA SER A 177 10.21 1.93 14.34
C SER A 177 10.17 1.48 12.87
N SER A 178 11.21 1.77 12.09
CA SER A 178 11.32 1.34 10.68
C SER A 178 11.37 -0.19 10.55
N LEU A 179 12.13 -0.87 11.40
CA LEU A 179 12.20 -2.33 11.47
C LEU A 179 10.88 -2.92 11.97
N GLY A 180 10.25 -2.30 12.97
CA GLY A 180 8.94 -2.71 13.48
C GLY A 180 7.88 -2.71 12.37
N LEU A 181 7.87 -1.69 11.51
CA LEU A 181 6.95 -1.62 10.36
C LEU A 181 7.22 -2.75 9.34
N SER A 182 8.50 -2.99 9.01
CA SER A 182 8.89 -4.08 8.10
C SER A 182 8.47 -5.45 8.62
N LEU A 183 8.67 -5.73 9.92
CA LEU A 183 8.31 -7.01 10.53
C LEU A 183 6.80 -7.20 10.67
N ALA A 184 6.07 -6.15 11.05
CA ALA A 184 4.61 -6.21 11.16
C ALA A 184 3.92 -6.37 9.80
N ALA A 185 4.55 -5.95 8.70
CA ALA A 185 4.00 -6.12 7.35
C ALA A 185 4.00 -7.58 6.87
N VAL A 186 4.91 -8.43 7.35
CA VAL A 186 4.98 -9.84 6.95
C VAL A 186 3.67 -10.60 7.24
N PRO A 187 3.17 -10.67 8.50
CA PRO A 187 1.89 -11.34 8.76
C PRO A 187 0.69 -10.63 8.11
N LEU A 188 0.77 -9.31 7.90
CA LEU A 188 -0.26 -8.55 7.20
C LEU A 188 -0.36 -8.99 5.72
N PHE A 189 0.77 -9.12 5.02
CA PHE A 189 0.77 -9.54 3.62
C PHE A 189 0.52 -11.04 3.44
N LEU A 190 0.90 -11.89 4.41
CA LEU A 190 0.45 -13.28 4.42
C LEU A 190 -1.08 -13.37 4.55
N PHE A 191 -1.68 -12.54 5.40
CA PHE A 191 -3.13 -12.44 5.51
C PHE A 191 -3.76 -11.88 4.23
N ALA A 192 -3.17 -10.84 3.62
CA ALA A 192 -3.62 -10.30 2.34
C ALA A 192 -3.58 -11.37 1.24
N PHE A 193 -2.51 -12.17 1.17
CA PHE A 193 -2.42 -13.30 0.23
C PHE A 193 -3.49 -14.35 0.46
N SER A 194 -3.73 -14.75 1.71
CA SER A 194 -4.83 -15.62 2.09
C SER A 194 -6.19 -15.06 1.63
N LEU A 195 -6.42 -13.77 1.85
CA LEU A 195 -7.65 -13.09 1.48
C LEU A 195 -7.86 -13.06 -0.03
N VAL A 196 -6.82 -12.71 -0.80
CA VAL A 196 -6.85 -12.64 -2.26
C VAL A 196 -7.06 -14.03 -2.86
N ILE A 197 -6.40 -15.08 -2.34
CA ILE A 197 -6.65 -16.46 -2.74
C ILE A 197 -8.10 -16.87 -2.44
N ARG A 198 -8.64 -16.48 -1.28
CA ARG A 198 -10.03 -16.78 -0.92
C ARG A 198 -11.01 -16.07 -1.84
N ALA A 199 -10.76 -14.80 -2.17
CA ALA A 199 -11.55 -14.03 -3.13
C ALA A 199 -11.47 -14.65 -4.53
N ALA A 200 -10.29 -15.04 -4.99
CA ALA A 200 -10.09 -15.72 -6.27
C ALA A 200 -10.84 -17.05 -6.33
N LEU A 201 -10.83 -17.85 -5.26
CA LEU A 201 -11.59 -19.09 -5.18
C LEU A 201 -13.10 -18.86 -5.25
N VAL A 202 -13.61 -17.81 -4.60
CA VAL A 202 -15.04 -17.43 -4.69
C VAL A 202 -15.40 -17.01 -6.11
N LEU A 203 -14.53 -16.25 -6.78
CA LEU A 203 -14.73 -15.84 -8.18
C LEU A 203 -14.66 -17.02 -9.17
N LEU A 204 -13.83 -18.02 -8.87
CA LEU A 204 -13.69 -19.25 -9.66
C LEU A 204 -14.76 -20.30 -9.36
N ASP A 205 -15.55 -20.17 -8.30
CA ASP A 205 -16.62 -21.12 -7.92
C ASP A 205 -17.88 -20.96 -8.81
N ARG A 206 -17.68 -20.69 -10.10
CA ARG A 206 -18.74 -20.58 -11.12
C ARG A 206 -19.02 -21.94 -11.75
N PRO A 207 -20.26 -22.21 -12.21
CA PRO A 207 -20.67 -23.49 -12.80
C PRO A 207 -20.06 -23.80 -14.19
N ASN A 208 -18.89 -23.23 -14.51
CA ASN A 208 -18.17 -23.48 -15.75
C ASN A 208 -17.06 -24.53 -15.54
N PRO A 209 -16.89 -25.50 -16.47
CA PRO A 209 -15.90 -26.57 -16.33
C PRO A 209 -14.47 -26.04 -16.22
N CYS A 210 -14.11 -25.00 -16.98
CA CYS A 210 -12.78 -24.37 -16.91
C CYS A 210 -12.52 -23.74 -15.52
N CYS A 211 -13.52 -23.07 -14.95
CA CYS A 211 -13.41 -22.44 -13.63
C CYS A 211 -13.31 -23.49 -12.52
N ALA A 212 -14.05 -24.60 -12.62
CA ALA A 212 -13.96 -25.70 -11.67
C ALA A 212 -12.56 -26.34 -11.67
N VAL A 213 -11.97 -26.58 -12.86
CA VAL A 213 -10.58 -27.08 -12.98
C VAL A 213 -9.59 -26.06 -12.41
N ALA A 214 -9.74 -24.77 -12.73
CA ALA A 214 -8.89 -23.70 -12.22
C ALA A 214 -8.95 -23.59 -10.69
N ALA A 215 -10.14 -23.64 -10.10
CA ALA A 215 -10.33 -23.66 -8.65
C ALA A 215 -9.68 -24.89 -8.02
N GLY A 216 -9.73 -26.04 -8.69
CA GLY A 216 -9.03 -27.26 -8.29
C GLY A 216 -7.51 -27.06 -8.21
N VAL A 217 -6.91 -26.45 -9.23
CA VAL A 217 -5.46 -26.13 -9.25
C VAL A 217 -5.08 -25.21 -8.10
N VAL A 218 -5.86 -24.15 -7.87
CA VAL A 218 -5.61 -23.21 -6.76
C VAL A 218 -5.69 -23.93 -5.41
N ARG A 219 -6.73 -24.74 -5.17
CA ARG A 219 -6.87 -25.51 -3.92
C ARG A 219 -5.73 -26.49 -3.71
N GLU A 220 -5.31 -27.19 -4.77
CA GLU A 220 -4.20 -28.14 -4.70
C GLU A 220 -2.87 -27.44 -4.42
N ALA A 221 -2.61 -26.30 -5.08
CA ALA A 221 -1.41 -25.50 -4.84
C ALA A 221 -1.32 -24.99 -3.38
N MET A 222 -2.45 -24.61 -2.80
CA MET A 222 -2.53 -24.21 -1.39
C MET A 222 -2.34 -25.39 -0.44
N ARG A 223 -2.83 -26.59 -0.80
CA ARG A 223 -2.66 -27.81 -0.02
C ARG A 223 -1.21 -28.30 -0.01
N LEU A 224 -0.55 -28.28 -1.17
CA LEU A 224 0.86 -28.66 -1.33
C LEU A 224 1.82 -27.61 -0.77
N ARG A 225 1.33 -26.41 -0.43
CA ARG A 225 2.11 -25.28 0.10
C ARG A 225 3.22 -24.78 -0.83
N ILE A 226 3.29 -25.24 -2.08
CA ILE A 226 4.26 -24.79 -3.08
C ILE A 226 4.05 -23.30 -3.38
N ALA A 227 2.80 -22.92 -3.70
CA ALA A 227 2.47 -21.52 -3.98
C ALA A 227 2.70 -20.61 -2.76
N VAL A 228 2.37 -21.10 -1.57
CA VAL A 228 2.59 -20.39 -0.32
C VAL A 228 4.08 -20.17 -0.06
N ALA A 229 4.92 -21.18 -0.32
CA ALA A 229 6.36 -21.08 -0.11
C ALA A 229 6.99 -20.02 -1.02
N PHE A 230 6.65 -20.00 -2.31
CA PHE A 230 7.15 -18.98 -3.24
C PHE A 230 6.62 -17.59 -2.90
N ALA A 231 5.31 -17.45 -2.64
CA ALA A 231 4.72 -16.17 -2.24
C ALA A 231 5.33 -15.63 -0.93
N ALA A 232 5.63 -16.50 0.03
CA ALA A 232 6.24 -16.13 1.30
C ALA A 232 7.63 -15.50 1.11
N ILE A 233 8.41 -15.92 0.11
CA ILE A 233 9.71 -15.30 -0.20
C ILE A 233 9.50 -13.82 -0.55
N ALA A 234 8.61 -13.50 -1.49
CA ALA A 234 8.33 -12.11 -1.85
C ALA A 234 7.76 -11.30 -0.67
N ILE A 235 6.84 -11.91 0.08
CA ILE A 235 6.17 -11.29 1.23
C ILE A 235 7.15 -10.98 2.39
N VAL A 236 8.22 -11.75 2.54
CA VAL A 236 9.24 -11.50 3.57
C VAL A 236 10.33 -10.57 3.06
N VAL A 237 10.84 -10.81 1.85
CA VAL A 237 11.97 -10.07 1.29
C VAL A 237 11.60 -8.61 1.03
N ILE A 238 10.47 -8.34 0.35
CA ILE A 238 10.11 -6.98 -0.06
C ILE A 238 9.99 -6.00 1.12
N PRO A 239 9.29 -6.32 2.23
CA PRO A 239 9.25 -5.46 3.42
C PRO A 239 10.59 -5.22 4.09
N LEU A 240 11.51 -6.19 4.00
CA LEU A 240 12.83 -6.11 4.63
C LEU A 240 13.86 -5.40 3.76
N LEU A 241 13.65 -5.32 2.43
CA LEU A 241 14.59 -4.68 1.50
C LEU A 241 15.04 -3.27 1.92
N PRO A 242 14.15 -2.35 2.38
CA PRO A 242 14.57 -1.01 2.79
C PRO A 242 15.62 -1.00 3.91
N GLN A 243 15.65 -2.04 4.74
CA GLN A 243 16.55 -2.14 5.89
C GLN A 243 17.98 -2.51 5.47
N TRP A 244 18.16 -3.00 4.25
CA TRP A 244 19.47 -3.33 3.66
C TRP A 244 19.96 -2.27 2.67
N ILE A 245 19.20 -1.18 2.49
CA ILE A 245 19.60 -0.06 1.65
C ILE A 245 20.28 0.98 2.54
N ASP A 246 21.51 1.32 2.19
CA ASP A 246 22.33 2.30 2.91
C ASP A 246 21.66 3.68 2.91
N PRO A 247 21.29 4.22 4.09
CA PRO A 247 20.63 5.52 4.19
C PRO A 247 21.56 6.69 3.85
N THR A 248 22.88 6.49 3.76
CA THR A 248 23.85 7.54 3.41
C THR A 248 23.95 7.80 1.92
N THR A 249 23.30 6.99 1.08
CA THR A 249 23.25 7.22 -0.36
C THR A 249 22.16 8.23 -0.73
N PRO A 250 22.28 8.98 -1.85
CA PRO A 250 21.22 9.86 -2.32
C PRO A 250 19.87 9.13 -2.44
N LEU A 251 18.78 9.81 -2.06
CA LEU A 251 17.43 9.25 -1.99
C LEU A 251 16.99 8.65 -3.33
N ARG A 252 17.37 9.28 -4.45
CA ARG A 252 17.15 8.73 -5.80
C ARG A 252 17.67 7.31 -5.93
N TYR A 253 18.90 7.05 -5.51
CA TYR A 253 19.50 5.72 -5.61
C TYR A 253 18.84 4.73 -4.67
N GLN A 254 18.43 5.16 -3.47
CA GLN A 254 17.69 4.31 -2.54
C GLN A 254 16.36 3.84 -3.15
N VAL A 255 15.59 4.76 -3.75
CA VAL A 255 14.31 4.45 -4.39
C VAL A 255 14.49 3.55 -5.61
N GLN A 256 15.43 3.87 -6.50
CA GLN A 256 15.72 3.07 -7.69
C GLN A 256 16.17 1.65 -7.32
N THR A 257 17.07 1.53 -6.33
CA THR A 257 17.55 0.23 -5.85
C THR A 257 16.41 -0.59 -5.25
N PHE A 258 15.53 0.03 -4.46
CA PHE A 258 14.36 -0.65 -3.91
C PHE A 258 13.42 -1.15 -5.01
N LEU A 259 13.08 -0.30 -5.98
CA LEU A 259 12.19 -0.66 -7.08
C LEU A 259 12.77 -1.80 -7.94
N SER A 260 14.04 -1.70 -8.33
CA SER A 260 14.72 -2.76 -9.10
C SER A 260 14.73 -4.08 -8.34
N ARG A 261 15.24 -4.11 -7.10
CA ARG A 261 15.37 -5.34 -6.32
C ARG A 261 14.03 -5.99 -5.99
N SER A 262 13.00 -5.19 -5.74
CA SER A 262 11.66 -5.71 -5.45
C SER A 262 10.97 -6.26 -6.71
N LEU A 263 11.15 -5.62 -7.88
CA LEU A 263 10.70 -6.15 -9.17
C LEU A 263 11.42 -7.46 -9.53
N ASP A 264 12.74 -7.53 -9.35
CA ASP A 264 13.54 -8.74 -9.60
C ASP A 264 13.08 -9.90 -8.71
N THR A 265 12.83 -9.61 -7.42
CA THR A 265 12.31 -10.59 -6.46
C THR A 265 10.93 -11.09 -6.89
N MET A 266 10.02 -10.19 -7.28
CA MET A 266 8.69 -10.55 -7.75
C MET A 266 8.75 -11.40 -9.02
N TYR A 267 9.58 -11.01 -9.99
CA TYR A 267 9.79 -11.75 -11.24
C TYR A 267 10.30 -13.17 -10.97
N LEU A 268 11.35 -13.30 -10.15
CA LEU A 268 11.95 -14.59 -9.80
C LEU A 268 10.93 -15.52 -9.12
N VAL A 269 10.17 -14.99 -8.16
CA VAL A 269 9.13 -15.73 -7.44
C VAL A 269 8.02 -16.20 -8.39
N CYS A 270 7.53 -15.33 -9.28
CA CYS A 270 6.47 -15.69 -10.22
C CYS A 270 6.97 -16.68 -11.29
N ALA A 271 8.20 -16.51 -11.79
CA ALA A 271 8.81 -17.41 -12.75
C ALA A 271 8.96 -18.82 -12.17
N PHE A 272 9.54 -18.95 -10.97
CA PHE A 272 9.68 -20.24 -10.31
C PHE A 272 8.33 -20.84 -9.93
N LEU A 273 7.40 -20.05 -9.39
CA LEU A 273 6.04 -20.52 -9.13
C LEU A 273 5.43 -21.12 -10.39
N THR A 274 5.52 -20.42 -11.53
CA THR A 274 4.96 -20.85 -12.80
C THR A 274 5.58 -22.16 -13.30
N VAL A 275 6.91 -22.24 -13.32
CA VAL A 275 7.63 -23.43 -13.81
C VAL A 275 7.39 -24.62 -12.90
N PHE A 276 7.62 -24.49 -11.59
CA PHE A 276 7.52 -25.61 -10.66
C PHE A 276 6.07 -26.07 -10.49
N LEU A 277 5.12 -25.15 -10.32
CA LEU A 277 3.72 -25.53 -10.15
C LEU A 277 3.09 -26.00 -11.46
N GLY A 278 3.45 -25.39 -12.59
CA GLY A 278 3.02 -25.85 -13.91
C GLY A 278 3.40 -27.31 -14.15
N CYS A 279 4.67 -27.65 -13.92
CA CYS A 279 5.14 -29.04 -14.02
C CYS A 279 4.49 -29.96 -12.98
N ALA A 280 4.43 -29.54 -11.71
CA ALA A 280 3.90 -30.37 -10.61
C ALA A 280 2.42 -30.71 -10.80
N THR A 281 1.59 -29.74 -11.20
CA THR A 281 0.14 -29.94 -11.33
C THR A 281 -0.23 -30.91 -12.46
N VAL A 282 0.61 -31.04 -13.48
CA VAL A 282 0.43 -32.03 -14.56
C VAL A 282 1.05 -33.36 -14.17
N ALA A 283 2.28 -33.36 -13.65
CA ALA A 283 3.00 -34.57 -13.28
C ALA A 283 2.27 -35.37 -12.19
N PHE A 284 1.75 -34.71 -11.16
CA PHE A 284 1.03 -35.40 -10.08
C PHE A 284 -0.30 -36.00 -10.56
N GLU A 285 -1.03 -35.34 -11.46
CA GLU A 285 -2.26 -35.93 -12.01
C GLU A 285 -2.01 -37.14 -12.91
N ILE A 286 -0.90 -37.14 -13.66
CA ILE A 286 -0.48 -38.29 -14.48
C ILE A 286 -0.05 -39.44 -13.58
N ARG A 287 0.82 -39.16 -12.59
CA ARG A 287 1.33 -40.16 -11.65
C ARG A 287 0.20 -40.82 -10.85
N ASP A 288 -0.73 -40.02 -10.35
CA ASP A 288 -1.79 -40.48 -9.43
C ASP A 288 -3.03 -40.99 -10.21
N ARG A 289 -2.96 -41.06 -11.55
CA ARG A 289 -4.02 -41.52 -12.47
C ARG A 289 -5.35 -40.76 -12.36
N THR A 290 -5.35 -39.59 -11.71
CA THR A 290 -6.54 -38.75 -11.54
C THR A 290 -6.95 -38.04 -12.83
N ALA A 291 -6.01 -37.86 -13.76
CA ALA A 291 -6.29 -37.33 -15.10
C ALA A 291 -7.36 -38.18 -15.84
N TRP A 292 -7.28 -39.51 -15.76
CA TRP A 292 -8.21 -40.41 -16.44
C TRP A 292 -9.62 -40.40 -15.84
N LEU A 293 -9.75 -40.18 -14.53
CA LEU A 293 -11.05 -40.01 -13.87
C LEU A 293 -11.71 -38.65 -14.18
N THR A 294 -10.91 -37.66 -14.53
CA THR A 294 -11.40 -36.31 -14.85
C THR A 294 -11.80 -36.20 -16.31
N LEU A 295 -11.07 -36.87 -17.20
CA LEU A 295 -11.32 -36.88 -18.64
C LEU A 295 -12.52 -37.74 -19.07
N THR A 296 -13.02 -38.61 -18.19
CA THR A 296 -14.26 -39.38 -18.42
C THR A 296 -15.53 -38.61 -18.02
N LYS A 297 -15.40 -37.48 -17.31
CA LYS A 297 -16.49 -36.53 -17.09
C LYS A 297 -16.75 -35.73 -18.37
N PRO A 298 -17.94 -35.12 -18.58
CA PRO A 298 -18.25 -34.31 -19.76
C PRO A 298 -17.49 -32.96 -19.76
N VAL A 299 -16.16 -33.02 -19.70
CA VAL A 299 -15.24 -31.89 -19.76
C VAL A 299 -14.37 -32.08 -21.00
N SER A 300 -14.45 -31.13 -21.93
CA SER A 300 -13.61 -31.19 -23.14
C SER A 300 -12.12 -31.12 -22.76
N ARG A 301 -11.25 -31.76 -23.56
CA ARG A 301 -9.79 -31.74 -23.35
C ARG A 301 -9.23 -30.30 -23.36
N PHE A 302 -9.78 -29.44 -24.21
CA PHE A 302 -9.41 -28.03 -24.28
C PHE A 302 -9.84 -27.26 -23.02
N SER A 303 -11.07 -27.50 -22.52
CA SER A 303 -11.54 -26.90 -21.26
C SER A 303 -10.67 -27.31 -20.06
N TRP A 304 -10.19 -28.56 -20.04
CA TRP A 304 -9.26 -29.03 -19.02
C TRP A 304 -7.91 -28.29 -19.09
N MET A 305 -7.30 -28.19 -20.28
CA MET A 305 -6.02 -27.48 -20.48
C MET A 305 -6.15 -25.98 -20.15
N LEU A 306 -7.23 -25.35 -20.61
CA LEU A 306 -7.51 -23.93 -20.34
C LEU A 306 -7.74 -23.69 -18.84
N GLY A 307 -8.45 -24.59 -18.16
CA GLY A 307 -8.64 -24.51 -16.71
C GLY A 307 -7.33 -24.62 -15.93
N LYS A 308 -6.42 -25.51 -16.34
CA LYS A 308 -5.07 -25.64 -15.77
C LYS A 308 -4.27 -24.35 -15.90
N TRP A 309 -4.21 -23.82 -17.13
CA TRP A 309 -3.56 -22.55 -17.42
C TRP A 309 -4.17 -21.39 -16.61
N LEU A 310 -5.50 -21.28 -16.59
CA LEU A 310 -6.21 -20.23 -15.85
C LEU A 310 -5.96 -20.31 -14.34
N GLY A 311 -5.89 -21.51 -13.76
CA GLY A 311 -5.53 -21.71 -12.36
C GLY A 311 -4.11 -21.20 -12.04
N LEU A 312 -3.14 -21.52 -12.91
CA LEU A 312 -1.75 -21.05 -12.77
C LEU A 312 -1.63 -19.52 -12.92
N VAL A 313 -2.33 -18.94 -13.90
CA VAL A 313 -2.41 -17.49 -14.09
C VAL A 313 -3.03 -16.82 -12.87
N THR A 314 -4.14 -17.38 -12.35
CA THR A 314 -4.82 -16.84 -11.17
C THR A 314 -3.89 -16.77 -9.97
N LEU A 315 -3.10 -17.83 -9.73
CA LEU A 315 -2.11 -17.84 -8.64
C LEU A 315 -1.04 -16.76 -8.82
N ASN A 316 -0.49 -16.61 -10.02
CA ASN A 316 0.47 -15.54 -10.31
C ASN A 316 -0.15 -14.15 -10.10
N VAL A 317 -1.37 -13.92 -10.57
CA VAL A 317 -2.09 -12.65 -10.35
C VAL A 317 -2.27 -12.38 -8.85
N CYS A 318 -2.59 -13.40 -8.05
CA CYS A 318 -2.71 -13.25 -6.60
C CYS A 318 -1.36 -12.84 -5.96
N VAL A 319 -0.26 -13.47 -6.37
CA VAL A 319 1.09 -13.13 -5.89
C VAL A 319 1.48 -11.71 -6.32
N ILE A 320 1.29 -11.36 -7.59
CA ILE A 320 1.61 -10.04 -8.15
C ILE A 320 0.81 -8.95 -7.43
N LEU A 321 -0.48 -9.17 -7.16
CA LEU A 321 -1.33 -8.18 -6.50
C LEU A 321 -0.81 -7.87 -5.09
N VAL A 322 -0.49 -8.90 -4.30
CA VAL A 322 0.05 -8.71 -2.94
C VAL A 322 1.45 -8.12 -2.98
N ALA A 323 2.31 -8.60 -3.89
CA ALA A 323 3.66 -8.06 -4.07
C ALA A 323 3.62 -6.59 -4.48
N THR A 324 2.71 -6.19 -5.35
CA THR A 324 2.52 -4.79 -5.78
C THR A 324 2.09 -3.90 -4.61
N ILE A 325 1.13 -4.36 -3.80
CA ILE A 325 0.72 -3.65 -2.58
C ILE A 325 1.90 -3.50 -1.62
N ALA A 326 2.71 -4.56 -1.44
CA ALA A 326 3.90 -4.52 -0.61
C ALA A 326 4.95 -3.54 -1.15
N MET A 327 5.27 -3.63 -2.43
CA MET A 327 6.21 -2.73 -3.11
C MET A 327 5.79 -1.27 -2.96
N TYR A 328 4.53 -0.94 -3.23
CA TYR A 328 4.04 0.43 -3.11
C TYR A 328 4.09 0.94 -1.66
N SER A 329 3.69 0.10 -0.70
CA SER A 329 3.70 0.46 0.73
C SER A 329 5.13 0.80 1.21
N PHE A 330 6.11 -0.02 0.83
CA PHE A 330 7.50 0.18 1.23
C PHE A 330 8.24 1.21 0.37
N LEU A 331 7.79 1.46 -0.86
CA LEU A 331 8.20 2.61 -1.65
C LEU A 331 7.87 3.92 -0.93
N LEU A 332 6.67 4.04 -0.34
CA LEU A 332 6.29 5.20 0.46
C LEU A 332 7.18 5.36 1.70
N GLN A 333 7.57 4.25 2.34
CA GLN A 333 8.52 4.29 3.45
C GLN A 333 9.90 4.80 3.00
N VAL A 334 10.46 4.27 1.92
CA VAL A 334 11.76 4.73 1.39
C VAL A 334 11.69 6.20 0.98
N ARG A 335 10.62 6.61 0.29
CA ARG A 335 10.39 8.02 -0.13
C ARG A 335 10.32 8.99 1.06
N SER A 336 9.86 8.53 2.23
CA SER A 336 9.75 9.37 3.44
C SER A 336 11.08 9.66 4.14
N ARG A 337 12.18 9.03 3.70
CA ARG A 337 13.52 9.32 4.23
C ARG A 337 13.98 10.74 3.85
N PRO A 338 14.80 11.39 4.67
CA PRO A 338 15.33 12.71 4.34
C PRO A 338 16.19 12.63 3.07
N ALA A 339 15.94 13.54 2.13
CA ALA A 339 16.82 13.74 0.98
C ALA A 339 18.12 14.42 1.43
N GLN A 340 19.21 14.21 0.68
CA GLN A 340 20.49 14.84 1.00
C GLN A 340 20.48 16.34 0.69
N ASP A 341 19.90 16.69 -0.45
CA ASP A 341 19.76 18.07 -0.91
C ASP A 341 18.44 18.26 -1.67
N MET A 342 18.17 19.51 -2.05
CA MET A 342 16.96 19.86 -2.79
C MET A 342 16.94 19.23 -4.19
N PHE A 343 18.11 19.09 -4.83
CA PHE A 343 18.21 18.48 -6.17
C PHE A 343 17.90 16.98 -6.14
N ASP A 344 18.32 16.24 -5.13
CA ASP A 344 17.97 14.83 -4.91
C ASP A 344 16.47 14.65 -4.65
N ALA A 345 15.86 15.55 -3.86
CA ALA A 345 14.41 15.56 -3.67
C ALA A 345 13.63 15.81 -4.98
N MET A 346 14.10 16.76 -5.80
CA MET A 346 13.53 17.04 -7.12
C MET A 346 13.74 15.85 -8.06
N ALA A 347 14.93 15.25 -8.11
CA ALA A 347 15.22 14.12 -8.97
C ALA A 347 14.34 12.91 -8.65
N VAL A 348 14.05 12.62 -7.38
CA VAL A 348 13.09 11.57 -7.01
C VAL A 348 11.69 11.89 -7.55
N ARG A 349 11.25 13.14 -7.42
CA ARG A 349 9.92 13.57 -7.85
C ARG A 349 9.77 13.58 -9.36
N ASP A 350 10.79 14.05 -10.08
CA ASP A 350 10.73 14.40 -11.50
C ASP A 350 11.33 13.29 -12.42
N GLU A 351 12.30 12.53 -11.93
CA GLU A 351 12.94 11.47 -12.74
C GLU A 351 12.37 10.08 -12.44
N VAL A 352 12.09 9.79 -11.17
CA VAL A 352 11.76 8.43 -10.69
C VAL A 352 10.26 8.21 -10.46
N LEU A 353 9.56 9.16 -9.84
CA LEU A 353 8.14 9.03 -9.48
C LEU A 353 7.18 9.72 -10.46
N VAL A 354 7.63 9.97 -11.70
CA VAL A 354 6.79 10.53 -12.76
C VAL A 354 6.23 9.41 -13.63
N ALA A 355 4.91 9.42 -13.80
CA ALA A 355 4.27 8.67 -14.87
C ALA A 355 4.65 9.31 -16.21
N ARG A 356 5.52 8.66 -16.98
CA ARG A 356 5.90 9.14 -18.31
C ARG A 356 4.81 8.76 -19.30
N VAL A 357 4.12 9.75 -19.86
CA VAL A 357 3.24 9.55 -21.01
C VAL A 357 4.13 9.58 -22.26
N GLY A 358 4.12 8.51 -23.04
CA GLY A 358 4.81 8.48 -24.32
C GLY A 358 4.10 9.41 -25.31
N SER A 359 4.78 10.44 -25.78
CA SER A 359 4.33 11.28 -26.90
C SER A 359 5.07 10.89 -28.17
N LEU A 360 4.35 10.76 -29.28
CA LEU A 360 4.98 10.64 -30.60
C LEU A 360 5.64 11.98 -30.97
N PRO A 361 6.81 11.97 -31.63
CA PRO A 361 7.40 13.18 -32.16
C PRO A 361 6.46 13.79 -33.22
N LEU A 362 6.20 15.09 -33.12
CA LEU A 362 5.54 15.83 -34.20
C LEU A 362 6.59 16.08 -35.28
N TYR A 363 6.47 15.43 -36.43
CA TYR A 363 7.30 15.70 -37.59
C TYR A 363 6.76 16.93 -38.30
N GLU A 364 7.59 17.95 -38.46
CA GLU A 364 7.27 19.09 -39.33
C GLU A 364 7.46 18.63 -40.79
N PRO A 365 6.42 18.69 -41.64
CA PRO A 365 6.55 18.31 -43.04
C PRO A 365 7.52 19.28 -43.73
N ILE A 366 8.55 18.74 -44.36
CA ILE A 366 9.51 19.52 -45.15
C ILE A 366 8.76 20.18 -46.32
N ASP A 367 8.84 21.51 -46.44
CA ASP A 367 8.25 22.24 -47.56
C ASP A 367 8.96 21.84 -48.87
N THR A 368 8.24 21.14 -49.74
CA THR A 368 8.73 20.65 -51.03
C THR A 368 9.03 21.78 -52.03
N LYS A 369 8.81 23.05 -51.66
CA LYS A 369 9.10 24.21 -52.51
C LYS A 369 10.53 24.78 -52.36
N SER A 370 11.33 24.27 -51.42
CA SER A 370 12.73 24.66 -51.22
C SER A 370 13.75 23.62 -51.70
N LEU A 371 13.32 22.63 -52.48
CA LEU A 371 14.14 21.68 -53.24
C LEU A 371 13.89 21.94 -54.73
#